data_AF-A0A4R5F2L6-F1
#
_entry.id   AF-A0A4R5F2L6-F1
#
_cell.length_a   1.000
_cell.length_b   1.000
_cell.length_c   1.000
_cell.angle_alpha   90.00
_cell.angle_beta   90.00
_cell.angle_gamma   90.00
#
_symmetry.space_group_name_H-M   'P 1'
#
loop_
_entity.id
_entity.type
_entity.pdbx_description
1 polymer ?
#
loop_
_entity_poly.entity_id
_entity_poly.type
_entity_poly.pdbx_seq_one_letter_code
_entity_poly.pdbx_strand_id
1 'polypeptide(L)' 'MIASNIRVCIYPKDVQRITGKTYRQARLYLHKIKANLNKEPHQLLSIEEFCDYSGLQMEHVLRCIIG' A
#
# COMPACT_ATOMS: atom_id res chain seq x y z
N MET A 1 -13.28 -17.59 10.07
CA MET A 1 -13.74 -16.51 9.19
C MET A 1 -12.66 -16.24 8.15
N ILE A 2 -12.73 -16.91 7.00
CA ILE A 2 -11.81 -16.65 5.89
C ILE A 2 -12.46 -15.54 5.08
N ALA A 3 -11.94 -14.33 5.19
CA ALA A 3 -12.45 -13.21 4.41
C ALA A 3 -12.05 -13.37 2.94
N SER A 4 -13.07 -13.37 2.08
CA SER A 4 -13.12 -12.79 0.74
C SER A 4 -11.80 -12.19 0.22
N ASN A 5 -11.19 -12.87 -0.75
CA ASN A 5 -10.10 -12.42 -1.65
C ASN A 5 -9.34 -11.14 -1.22
N ILE A 6 -8.58 -11.24 -0.14
CA ILE A 6 -7.73 -10.14 0.33
C ILE A 6 -6.52 -10.05 -0.60
N ARG A 7 -6.35 -8.91 -1.27
CA ARG A 7 -5.17 -8.66 -2.11
C ARG A 7 -3.93 -8.56 -1.23
N VAL A 8 -2.85 -9.26 -1.61
CA VAL A 8 -1.56 -9.19 -0.90
C VAL A 8 -0.83 -7.88 -1.22
N CYS A 9 -1.02 -7.34 -2.42
CA CYS A 9 -0.31 -6.16 -2.92
C CYS A 9 -1.12 -4.88 -2.78
N ILE A 10 -0.42 -3.77 -2.59
CA ILE A 10 -1.01 -2.43 -2.50
C ILE A 10 -0.75 -1.60 -3.76
N TYR A 11 -1.76 -0.85 -4.22
CA TYR A 11 -1.69 -0.03 -5.43
C TYR A 11 -1.82 1.47 -5.14
N PRO A 12 -1.43 2.35 -6.08
CA PRO A 12 -1.54 3.81 -5.87
C PRO A 12 -2.95 4.28 -5.53
N LYS A 13 -4.00 3.58 -6.00
CA LYS A 13 -5.39 3.93 -5.69
C LYS A 13 -5.74 3.64 -4.23
N ASP A 14 -5.18 2.57 -3.66
CA ASP A 14 -5.34 2.22 -2.26
C ASP A 14 -4.63 3.25 -1.38
N VAL A 15 -3.36 3.55 -1.70
CA VAL A 15 -2.59 4.57 -1.00
C VAL A 15 -3.26 5.94 -1.06
N GLN A 16 -3.88 6.29 -2.19
CA GLN A 16 -4.69 7.51 -2.31
C GLN A 16 -5.84 7.51 -1.30
N ARG A 17 -6.59 6.41 -1.17
CA ARG A 17 -7.71 6.30 -0.22
C ARG A 17 -7.23 6.34 1.23
N ILE A 18 -6.16 5.62 1.55
CA ILE A 18 -5.58 5.53 2.90
C ILE A 18 -5.03 6.88 3.36
N THR A 19 -4.34 7.60 2.49
CA THR A 19 -3.57 8.81 2.87
C THR A 19 -4.25 10.14 2.54
N GLY A 20 -5.35 10.11 1.78
CA GLY A 20 -6.01 11.32 1.25
C GLY A 20 -5.20 12.07 0.18
N LYS A 21 -4.07 11.53 -0.26
CA LYS A 21 -3.21 12.15 -1.28
C LYS A 21 -3.83 12.08 -2.67
N THR A 22 -3.43 12.98 -3.56
CA THR A 22 -3.72 12.84 -4.99
C THR A 22 -3.10 11.54 -5.53
N TYR A 23 -3.66 10.99 -6.61
CA TYR A 23 -3.13 9.76 -7.23
C TYR A 23 -1.65 9.88 -7.60
N ARG A 24 -1.20 11.04 -8.11
CA ARG A 24 0.21 11.31 -8.43
C ARG A 24 1.10 11.21 -7.19
N GLN A 25 0.69 11.85 -6.09
CA GLN A 25 1.44 11.81 -4.84
C GLN A 25 1.46 10.40 -4.23
N ALA A 26 0.35 9.65 -4.32
CA ALA A 26 0.28 8.27 -3.87
C ALA A 26 1.24 7.35 -4.66
N ARG A 27 1.30 7.49 -5.99
CA ARG A 27 2.26 6.78 -6.83
C ARG A 27 3.71 7.12 -6.47
N LEU A 28 4.02 8.42 -6.30
CA LEU A 28 5.35 8.85 -5.87
C LEU A 28 5.72 8.32 -4.49
N TYR A 29 4.76 8.27 -3.57
CA TYR A 29 4.97 7.69 -2.24
C TYR A 29 5.32 6.21 -2.34
N LEU A 30 4.57 5.41 -3.11
CA LEU A 30 4.91 4.00 -3.35
C LEU A 30 6.30 3.80 -3.94
N HIS A 31 6.72 4.65 -4.90
CA HIS A 31 8.07 4.58 -5.44
C HIS A 31 9.14 4.87 -4.38
N LYS A 32 8.90 5.82 -3.48
CA LYS A 32 9.79 6.08 -2.35
C LYS A 32 9.90 4.87 -1.42
N ILE A 33 8.79 4.20 -1.12
CA ILE A 33 8.80 2.98 -0.30
C ILE A 33 9.62 1.89 -0.98
N LYS A 34 9.35 1.59 -2.26
CA LYS A 34 10.10 0.59 -3.03
C LYS A 34 11.60 0.90 -3.04
N ALA A 35 11.99 2.16 -3.24
CA ALA A 35 13.38 2.57 -3.21
C ALA A 35 14.02 2.38 -1.82
N ASN A 36 13.29 2.68 -0.73
CA ASN A 36 13.78 2.44 0.64
C ASN A 36 13.97 0.95 0.94
N LEU A 37 13.14 0.09 0.37
CA LEU A 37 13.23 -1.36 0.50
C LEU A 37 14.20 -2.01 -0.52
N ASN A 38 14.93 -1.21 -1.30
CA ASN A 38 15.81 -1.68 -2.38
C ASN A 38 15.12 -2.64 -3.36
N LYS A 39 13.84 -2.37 -3.66
CA LYS A 39 13.06 -3.19 -4.58
C LYS A 39 13.31 -2.85 -6.04
N GLU A 40 13.39 -3.90 -6.84
CA GLU A 40 13.46 -3.78 -8.30
C GLU A 40 12.14 -3.24 -8.88
N PRO A 41 12.16 -2.56 -10.05
CA PRO A 41 10.97 -1.93 -10.63
C PRO A 41 9.78 -2.89 -10.83
N HIS A 42 10.08 -4.15 -11.16
CA HIS A 42 9.09 -5.20 -11.39
C HIS A 42 8.53 -5.81 -10.10
N GLN A 43 9.21 -5.63 -8.95
CA GLN A 43 8.76 -6.18 -7.68
C GLN A 43 7.55 -5.40 -7.16
N LEU A 44 6.57 -6.13 -6.66
CA LEU A 44 5.36 -5.56 -6.06
C LEU A 44 5.64 -5.09 -4.62
N LEU A 45 4.76 -4.23 -4.09
CA LEU A 45 4.78 -3.84 -2.68
C LEU A 45 3.60 -4.52 -1.99
N SER A 46 3.86 -5.24 -0.90
CA SER A 46 2.80 -5.84 -0.10
C SER A 46 2.13 -4.82 0.80
N ILE A 47 0.92 -5.14 1.28
CA ILE A 47 0.25 -4.32 2.30
C ILE A 47 1.07 -4.31 3.59
N GLU A 48 1.70 -5.42 3.96
CA GLU A 48 2.56 -5.54 5.14
C GLU A 48 3.75 -4.57 5.06
N GLU A 49 4.50 -4.59 3.95
CA GLU A 49 5.64 -3.70 3.74
C GLU A 49 5.24 -2.23 3.76
N PHE A 50 4.03 -1.92 3.26
CA PHE A 50 3.48 -0.59 3.35
C PHE A 50 3.18 -0.20 4.80
N CYS A 51 2.59 -1.10 5.60
CA CYS A 51 2.31 -0.87 7.02
C CYS A 51 3.61 -0.66 7.80
N ASP A 52 4.60 -1.54 7.59
CA ASP A 52 5.91 -1.47 8.24
C ASP A 52 6.63 -0.15 7.93
N TYR A 53 6.60 0.29 6.67
CA TYR A 53 7.22 1.56 6.28
C TYR A 53 6.45 2.79 6.78
N SER A 54 5.11 2.77 6.67
CA SER A 54 4.27 3.93 6.98
C SER A 54 3.95 4.09 8.47
N GLY A 55 4.17 3.05 9.27
CA GLY A 55 3.78 2.99 10.68
C GLY A 55 2.27 2.86 10.89
N LEU A 56 1.50 2.60 9.82
CA LEU A 56 0.06 2.44 9.90
C LEU A 56 -0.30 1.02 10.33
N GLN A 57 -1.32 0.89 11.19
CA GLN A 57 -1.83 -0.40 11.58
C GLN A 57 -2.54 -1.10 10.42
N MET A 58 -2.23 -2.38 10.22
CA MET A 58 -2.82 -3.24 9.18
C MET A 58 -4.34 -3.15 9.14
N GLU A 59 -4.99 -3.19 10.31
CA GLU A 59 -6.44 -3.13 10.41
C GLU A 59 -7.02 -1.82 9.83
N HIS A 60 -6.40 -0.68 10.09
CA HIS A 60 -6.83 0.61 9.53
C HIS A 60 -6.62 0.67 8.02
N VAL A 61 -5.50 0.15 7.54
CA VAL A 61 -5.18 0.10 6.11
C VAL A 61 -6.21 -0.74 5.36
N LEU A 62 -6.52 -1.94 5.86
CA LEU A 62 -7.47 -2.86 5.23
C LEU A 62 -8.89 -2.26 5.16
N ARG A 63 -9.35 -1.51 6.18
CA ARG A 63 -10.66 -0.83 6.16
C ARG A 63 -10.79 0.20 5.03
N CYS A 64 -9.69 0.79 4.57
CA CYS A 64 -9.69 1.77 3.48
C CYS A 64 -9.61 1.14 2.09
N ILE A 65 -9.27 -0.15 2.01
CA ILE A 65 -9.14 -0.88 0.76
C ILE A 65 -10.49 -1.48 0.41
N ILE A 66 -11.15 -0.87 -0.58
CA ILE A 66 -12.41 -1.36 -1.13
C ILE A 66 -12.10 -2.09 -2.44
N GLY A 67 -12.58 -3.34 -2.55
CA GLY A 67 -12.55 -4.16 -3.77
C GLY A 67 -13.53 -3.64 -4.81
#